data_AF-A0AA38G2E9-F1
#
_entry.id   AF-A0AA38G2E9-F1
#
_cell.length_a   1.000
_cell.length_b   1.000
_cell.length_c   1.000
_cell.angle_alpha   90.00
_cell.angle_beta   90.00
_cell.angle_gamma   90.00
#
_symmetry.space_group_name_H-M   'P 1'
#
loop_
_entity.id
_entity.type
_entity.pdbx_description
1 polymer ?
#
loop_
_entity_poly.entity_id
_entity_poly.type
_entity_poly.pdbx_seq_one_letter_code
_entity_poly.pdbx_strand_id
1 'polypeptide(L)'
;SANGQLSSTFYDKTCPNALSTVKAAVKAAVAKEKRMAASMLRLHFHDCFVNGCDGSILLDDSSSITGEKTAAPNANSARGFDVIDTIKTQVEAACSGIVSCADILSIAARDSVVELGGPTWTVQLGRRDSKTASRTATSSIPSPASSLSALITSFSNQGLSRKDMVALS
;
A
#
# COMPACT_ATOMS: atom_id res chain seq x y z
N SER A 1 9.18 13.77 16.61
CA SER A 1 8.81 13.15 15.31
C SER A 1 9.82 13.59 14.27
N ALA A 2 10.58 12.66 13.69
CA ALA A 2 11.43 12.96 12.54
C ALA A 2 10.56 12.83 11.28
N ASN A 3 9.97 13.94 10.83
CA ASN A 3 9.32 14.00 9.52
C ASN A 3 10.42 14.05 8.45
N GLY A 4 10.99 12.89 8.13
CA GLY A 4 11.88 12.76 6.98
C GLY A 4 11.05 12.99 5.71
N GLN A 5 11.45 13.97 4.91
CA GLN A 5 10.80 14.23 3.63
C GLN A 5 11.02 13.03 2.70
N LEU A 6 9.93 12.47 2.17
CA LEU A 6 10.00 11.38 1.19
C LEU A 6 10.72 11.89 -0.08
N SER A 7 11.48 11.00 -0.72
CA SER A 7 12.21 11.28 -1.95
C SER A 7 12.11 10.12 -2.93
N SER A 8 11.99 10.43 -4.21
CA SER A 8 12.04 9.44 -5.30
C SER A 8 13.38 8.72 -5.40
N THR A 9 14.44 9.27 -4.84
CA THR A 9 15.81 8.74 -4.91
C THR A 9 16.26 8.08 -3.61
N PHE A 10 15.33 7.79 -2.68
CA PHE A 10 15.64 7.34 -1.32
C PHE A 10 16.50 6.06 -1.30
N TYR A 11 16.29 5.15 -2.25
CA TYR A 11 16.99 3.86 -2.33
C TYR A 11 18.13 3.81 -3.36
N ASP A 12 18.41 4.90 -4.09
CA ASP A 12 19.36 4.88 -5.22
C ASP A 12 20.77 4.43 -4.83
N LYS A 13 21.18 4.66 -3.58
CA LYS A 13 22.50 4.26 -3.05
C LYS A 13 22.46 2.96 -2.26
N THR A 14 21.37 2.68 -1.54
CA THR A 14 21.28 1.58 -0.57
C THR A 14 20.66 0.33 -1.15
N CYS A 15 19.74 0.48 -2.10
CA CYS A 15 19.18 -0.62 -2.88
C CYS A 15 18.83 -0.17 -4.31
N PRO A 16 19.83 -0.01 -5.19
CA PRO A 16 19.63 0.53 -6.54
C PRO A 16 18.64 -0.29 -7.39
N ASN A 17 18.51 -1.59 -7.09
CA ASN A 17 17.62 -2.51 -7.79
C ASN A 17 16.24 -2.68 -7.12
N ALA A 18 15.89 -1.90 -6.09
CA ALA A 18 14.62 -2.04 -5.39
C ALA A 18 13.42 -1.93 -6.34
N LEU A 19 13.34 -0.84 -7.10
CA LEU A 19 12.20 -0.55 -7.99
C LEU A 19 12.10 -1.56 -9.13
N SER A 20 13.23 -1.96 -9.73
CA SER A 20 13.24 -2.95 -10.81
C SER A 20 12.84 -4.34 -10.33
N THR A 21 13.22 -4.71 -9.10
CA THR A 21 12.85 -5.99 -8.46
C THR A 21 11.35 -6.05 -8.18
N VAL A 22 10.80 -5.00 -7.54
CA VAL A 22 9.35 -4.91 -7.29
C VAL A 22 8.56 -4.96 -8.60
N LYS A 23 8.97 -4.18 -9.61
CA LYS A 23 8.30 -4.15 -10.91
C LYS A 23 8.26 -5.53 -11.58
N ALA A 24 9.37 -6.26 -11.57
CA ALA A 24 9.44 -7.59 -12.17
C ALA A 24 8.49 -8.58 -11.47
N ALA A 25 8.46 -8.56 -10.14
CA ALA A 25 7.58 -9.41 -9.34
C ALA A 25 6.10 -9.06 -9.52
N VAL A 26 5.75 -7.76 -9.55
CA VAL A 26 4.39 -7.29 -9.86
C VAL A 26 3.95 -7.77 -11.25
N LYS A 27 4.80 -7.56 -12.28
CA LYS A 27 4.51 -8.02 -13.64
C LYS A 27 4.26 -9.52 -13.70
N ALA A 28 5.06 -10.34 -13.01
CA ALA A 28 4.86 -11.78 -12.94
C ALA A 28 3.53 -12.14 -12.25
N ALA A 29 3.19 -11.48 -11.15
CA ALA A 29 1.93 -11.70 -10.43
C ALA A 29 0.70 -11.32 -11.27
N VAL A 30 0.74 -10.18 -11.97
CA VAL A 30 -0.34 -9.71 -12.86
C VAL A 30 -0.49 -10.60 -14.09
N ALA A 31 0.61 -11.10 -14.64
CA ALA A 31 0.57 -12.05 -15.75
C ALA A 31 -0.09 -13.39 -15.34
N LYS A 32 0.13 -13.84 -14.10
CA LYS A 32 -0.52 -15.02 -13.54
C LYS A 32 -2.00 -14.78 -13.24
N GLU A 33 -2.34 -13.62 -12.68
CA GLU A 33 -3.70 -13.23 -12.38
C GLU A 33 -3.91 -11.73 -12.57
N LYS A 34 -4.61 -11.35 -13.63
CA LYS A 34 -4.81 -9.94 -14.00
C LYS A 34 -5.45 -9.09 -12.89
N ARG A 35 -6.31 -9.70 -12.06
CA ARG A 35 -6.97 -9.04 -10.91
C ARG A 35 -6.00 -8.67 -9.77
N MET A 36 -4.79 -9.25 -9.75
CA MET A 36 -3.81 -8.95 -8.72
C MET A 36 -3.36 -7.48 -8.75
N ALA A 37 -3.29 -6.86 -9.93
CA ALA A 37 -3.01 -5.44 -10.05
C ALA A 37 -4.01 -4.57 -9.27
N ALA A 38 -5.31 -4.81 -9.46
CA ALA A 38 -6.35 -4.11 -8.70
C ALA A 38 -6.28 -4.41 -7.19
N SER A 39 -5.88 -5.63 -6.82
CA SER A 39 -5.77 -6.05 -5.43
C SER A 39 -4.63 -5.31 -4.71
N MET A 40 -3.45 -5.20 -5.34
CA MET A 40 -2.30 -4.49 -4.78
C MET A 40 -2.52 -2.97 -4.72
N LEU A 41 -3.16 -2.38 -5.73
CA LEU A 41 -3.58 -0.97 -5.69
C LEU A 41 -4.52 -0.72 -4.49
N ARG A 42 -5.50 -1.59 -4.28
CA ARG A 42 -6.42 -1.50 -3.15
C ARG A 42 -5.72 -1.67 -1.80
N LEU A 43 -4.76 -2.59 -1.69
CA LEU A 43 -3.98 -2.76 -0.45
C LEU A 43 -3.27 -1.47 -0.05
N HIS A 44 -2.65 -0.77 -1.01
CA HIS A 44 -2.01 0.51 -0.73
C HIS A 44 -3.01 1.60 -0.30
N PHE A 45 -4.19 1.67 -0.94
CA PHE A 45 -5.26 2.57 -0.50
C PHE A 45 -5.69 2.29 0.95
N HIS A 46 -5.91 1.03 1.29
CA HIS A 46 -6.34 0.64 2.63
C HIS A 46 -5.27 0.89 3.70
N ASP A 47 -3.99 0.66 3.37
CA ASP A 47 -2.85 1.04 4.23
C ASP A 47 -2.89 2.55 4.51
N CYS A 48 -2.89 3.37 3.46
CA CYS A 48 -2.81 4.82 3.60
C CYS A 48 -4.00 5.46 4.32
N PHE A 49 -5.20 4.87 4.22
CA PHE A 49 -6.41 5.40 4.89
C PHE A 49 -6.47 5.07 6.39
N VAL A 50 -5.56 4.23 6.90
CA VAL A 50 -5.53 3.81 8.30
C VAL A 50 -4.19 4.23 8.92
N ASN A 51 -4.19 5.37 9.62
CA ASN A 51 -2.99 5.98 10.25
C ASN A 51 -1.83 6.33 9.29
N GLY A 52 -2.08 6.34 7.98
CA GLY A 52 -1.10 6.67 6.96
C GLY A 52 -0.45 5.43 6.34
N CYS A 53 0.36 5.64 5.30
CA CYS A 53 0.97 4.53 4.56
C CYS A 53 2.17 3.98 5.36
N ASP A 54 1.95 3.03 6.25
CA ASP A 54 2.95 2.53 7.19
C ASP A 54 3.07 1.00 7.20
N GLY A 55 2.43 0.31 6.26
CA GLY A 55 2.46 -1.16 6.16
C GLY A 55 1.70 -1.87 7.28
N SER A 56 0.96 -1.16 8.14
CA SER A 56 0.20 -1.74 9.26
C SER A 56 -0.82 -2.78 8.81
N ILE A 57 -1.43 -2.60 7.64
CA ILE A 57 -2.38 -3.57 7.06
C ILE A 57 -1.75 -4.96 6.82
N LEU A 58 -0.43 -5.04 6.70
CA LEU A 58 0.30 -6.28 6.43
C LEU A 58 0.54 -7.11 7.70
N LEU A 59 0.40 -6.51 8.89
CA LEU A 59 0.61 -7.20 10.16
C LEU A 59 -0.50 -8.23 10.41
N ASP A 60 -0.09 -9.46 10.70
CA ASP A 60 -0.98 -10.53 11.14
C ASP A 60 -1.34 -10.40 12.62
N ASP A 61 -2.44 -11.05 13.00
CA ASP A 61 -2.82 -11.21 14.39
C ASP A 61 -1.71 -11.96 15.16
N SER A 62 -1.41 -11.50 16.37
CA SER A 62 -0.50 -12.14 17.32
C SER A 62 -1.01 -11.99 18.75
N SER A 63 -0.27 -12.48 19.74
CA SER A 63 -0.67 -12.36 21.15
C SER A 63 -0.76 -10.91 21.65
N SER A 64 -0.08 -9.96 20.98
CA SER A 64 -0.02 -8.55 21.37
C SER A 64 -0.57 -7.58 20.32
N ILE A 65 -0.88 -8.06 19.11
CA ILE A 65 -1.37 -7.24 18.00
C ILE A 65 -2.65 -7.86 17.44
N THR A 66 -3.73 -7.07 17.41
CA THR A 66 -4.89 -7.36 16.56
C THR A 66 -4.72 -6.60 15.26
N GLY A 67 -4.45 -7.33 14.17
CA GLY A 67 -4.24 -6.83 12.83
C GLY A 67 -5.51 -6.27 12.19
N GLU A 68 -5.31 -5.69 11.01
CA GLU A 68 -6.38 -5.04 10.24
C GLU A 68 -7.04 -5.99 9.23
N LYS A 69 -6.39 -7.10 8.89
CA LYS A 69 -6.84 -8.03 7.84
C LYS A 69 -8.24 -8.59 8.08
N THR A 70 -8.61 -8.78 9.35
CA THR A 70 -9.91 -9.32 9.75
C THR A 70 -10.95 -8.24 10.10
N ALA A 71 -10.64 -6.95 9.91
CA ALA A 71 -11.59 -5.85 10.08
C ALA A 71 -12.64 -5.82 8.95
N ALA A 72 -13.82 -5.25 9.19
CA ALA A 72 -14.94 -5.27 8.24
C ALA A 72 -14.60 -4.85 6.78
N PRO A 73 -13.84 -3.78 6.50
CA PRO A 73 -13.49 -3.42 5.12
C PRO A 73 -12.49 -4.37 4.45
N ASN A 74 -11.78 -5.19 5.24
CA ASN A 74 -10.69 -6.06 4.78
C ASN A 74 -11.06 -7.54 4.75
N ALA A 75 -11.89 -7.99 5.71
CA ALA A 75 -12.25 -9.39 5.89
C ALA A 75 -12.90 -9.96 4.63
N ASN A 76 -12.37 -11.09 4.14
CA ASN A 76 -12.82 -11.77 2.92
C ASN A 76 -12.87 -10.84 1.68
N SER A 77 -12.05 -9.80 1.66
CA SER A 77 -12.09 -8.75 0.66
C SER A 77 -10.70 -8.30 0.22
N ALA A 78 -9.85 -7.87 1.16
CA ALA A 78 -8.45 -7.55 0.90
C ALA A 78 -7.67 -8.83 0.57
N ARG A 79 -6.78 -8.76 -0.44
CA ARG A 79 -6.02 -9.91 -0.93
C ARG A 79 -4.73 -9.48 -1.62
N GLY A 80 -3.84 -10.43 -1.89
CA GLY A 80 -2.52 -10.19 -2.50
C GLY A 80 -1.39 -10.08 -1.47
N PHE A 81 -1.66 -10.39 -0.20
CA PHE A 81 -0.65 -10.41 0.86
C PHE A 81 0.52 -11.35 0.54
N ASP A 82 0.22 -12.53 -0.01
CA ASP A 82 1.19 -13.54 -0.46
C ASP A 82 2.11 -13.02 -1.59
N VAL A 83 1.56 -12.18 -2.47
CA VAL A 83 2.32 -11.51 -3.52
C VAL A 83 3.25 -10.45 -2.91
N ILE A 84 2.78 -9.69 -1.92
CA ILE A 84 3.63 -8.74 -1.18
C ILE A 84 4.75 -9.48 -0.44
N ASP A 85 4.48 -10.62 0.19
CA ASP A 85 5.50 -11.46 0.84
C ASP A 85 6.56 -11.95 -0.16
N THR A 86 6.12 -12.37 -1.35
CA THR A 86 7.02 -12.78 -2.44
C THR A 86 7.88 -11.62 -2.91
N ILE A 87 7.30 -10.43 -3.11
CA ILE A 87 8.04 -9.22 -3.48
C ILE A 87 9.06 -8.89 -2.39
N LYS A 88 8.65 -8.88 -1.12
CA LYS A 88 9.52 -8.59 0.02
C LYS A 88 10.67 -9.58 0.10
N THR A 89 10.42 -10.87 -0.10
CA THR A 89 11.46 -11.91 -0.12
C THR A 89 12.51 -11.64 -1.20
N GLN A 90 12.09 -11.28 -2.41
CA GLN A 90 13.02 -10.97 -3.51
C GLN A 90 13.82 -9.68 -3.24
N VAL A 91 13.17 -8.66 -2.69
CA VAL A 91 13.82 -7.41 -2.31
C VAL A 91 14.82 -7.63 -1.18
N GLU A 92 14.49 -8.40 -0.16
CA GLU A 92 15.40 -8.76 0.93
C GLU A 92 16.61 -9.56 0.45
N ALA A 93 16.42 -10.45 -0.53
CA ALA A 93 17.52 -11.17 -1.16
C ALA A 93 18.47 -10.23 -1.93
N ALA A 94 17.97 -9.11 -2.47
CA ALA A 94 18.78 -8.12 -3.16
C ALA A 94 19.45 -7.11 -2.21
N CYS A 95 18.76 -6.70 -1.14
CA CYS A 95 19.19 -5.66 -0.22
C CYS A 95 18.53 -5.80 1.16
N SER A 96 19.09 -6.69 1.99
CA SER A 96 18.47 -7.05 3.26
C SER A 96 18.32 -5.88 4.23
N GLY A 97 17.12 -5.73 4.79
CA GLY A 97 16.79 -4.75 5.82
C GLY A 97 16.70 -3.29 5.34
N ILE A 98 16.71 -3.05 4.02
CA ILE A 98 16.76 -1.70 3.47
C ILE A 98 15.38 -1.15 3.11
N VAL A 99 14.59 -1.91 2.32
CA VAL A 99 13.33 -1.41 1.74
C VAL A 99 12.16 -1.75 2.67
N SER A 100 11.36 -0.76 3.03
CA SER A 100 10.20 -0.97 3.90
C SER A 100 9.05 -1.66 3.16
N CYS A 101 8.21 -2.38 3.91
CA CYS A 101 6.97 -2.95 3.38
C CYS A 101 6.00 -1.86 2.92
N ALA A 102 5.96 -0.72 3.62
CA ALA A 102 5.16 0.45 3.22
C ALA A 102 5.56 1.02 1.84
N ASP A 103 6.86 1.10 1.54
CA ASP A 103 7.30 1.52 0.21
C ASP A 103 7.12 0.42 -0.84
N ILE A 104 7.20 -0.86 -0.49
CA ILE A 104 6.83 -1.96 -1.39
C ILE A 104 5.36 -1.83 -1.83
N LEU A 105 4.44 -1.56 -0.91
CA LEU A 105 3.03 -1.31 -1.26
C LEU A 105 2.88 -0.12 -2.22
N SER A 106 3.61 0.96 -1.95
CA SER A 106 3.56 2.19 -2.76
C SER A 106 4.08 1.96 -4.19
N ILE A 107 5.19 1.23 -4.34
CA ILE A 107 5.77 0.87 -5.65
C ILE A 107 4.86 -0.13 -6.36
N ALA A 108 4.37 -1.15 -5.66
CA ALA A 108 3.52 -2.19 -6.22
C ALA A 108 2.19 -1.65 -6.74
N ALA A 109 1.59 -0.66 -6.05
CA ALA A 109 0.40 0.04 -6.52
C ALA A 109 0.65 0.78 -7.84
N ARG A 110 1.78 1.49 -7.96
CA ARG A 110 2.16 2.17 -9.21
C ARG A 110 2.36 1.19 -10.35
N ASP A 111 3.19 0.18 -10.12
CA ASP A 111 3.49 -0.82 -11.15
C ASP A 111 2.23 -1.59 -11.56
N SER A 112 1.30 -1.85 -10.64
CA SER A 112 0.01 -2.48 -10.94
C SER A 112 -0.84 -1.67 -11.92
N VAL A 113 -0.90 -0.34 -11.74
CA VAL A 113 -1.62 0.55 -12.67
C VAL A 113 -0.97 0.54 -14.04
N VAL A 114 0.36 0.60 -14.10
CA VAL A 114 1.12 0.57 -15.36
C VAL A 114 0.94 -0.76 -16.10
N GLU A 115 0.98 -1.91 -15.41
CA GLU A 115 0.79 -3.23 -16.02
C GLU A 115 -0.63 -3.42 -16.61
N LEU A 116 -1.61 -2.62 -16.16
CA LEU A 116 -2.95 -2.59 -16.75
C LEU A 116 -3.15 -1.49 -17.82
N GLY A 117 -2.07 -0.81 -18.24
CA GLY A 117 -2.11 0.22 -19.28
C GLY A 117 -2.46 1.62 -18.76
N GLY A 118 -2.44 1.83 -17.44
CA GLY A 118 -2.61 3.14 -16.83
C GLY A 118 -1.33 3.99 -16.88
N PRO A 119 -1.40 5.23 -16.36
CA PRO A 119 -0.25 6.14 -16.33
C PRO A 119 0.82 5.65 -15.36
N THR A 120 2.06 6.09 -15.60
CA THR A 120 3.14 6.03 -14.60
C THR A 120 3.23 7.35 -13.83
N TRP A 121 3.78 7.29 -12.62
CA TRP A 121 4.16 8.47 -11.85
C TRP A 121 5.42 8.18 -11.04
N THR A 122 6.06 9.25 -10.57
CA THR A 122 7.20 9.18 -9.67
C THR A 122 6.69 8.90 -8.25
N VAL A 123 7.00 7.71 -7.73
CA VAL A 123 6.66 7.33 -6.36
C VAL A 123 7.66 8.00 -5.39
N GLN A 124 7.15 8.65 -4.36
CA GLN A 124 7.97 9.16 -3.26
C GLN A 124 8.25 8.05 -2.26
N LEU A 125 9.48 7.92 -1.78
CA LEU A 125 9.96 6.79 -0.97
C LEU A 125 10.65 7.27 0.31
N GLY A 126 10.87 6.36 1.25
CA GLY A 126 11.40 6.62 2.59
C GLY A 126 10.39 6.38 3.71
N ARG A 127 9.27 5.71 3.44
CA ARG A 127 8.31 5.29 4.48
C ARG A 127 8.95 4.23 5.37
N ARG A 128 8.48 4.12 6.60
CA ARG A 128 8.91 3.10 7.56
C ARG A 128 7.73 2.28 8.01
N ASP A 129 8.02 1.03 8.33
CA ASP A 129 7.00 0.07 8.75
C ASP A 129 6.55 0.34 10.19
N SER A 130 5.24 0.29 10.40
CA SER A 130 4.62 0.37 11.70
C SER A 130 4.94 -0.87 12.54
N LYS A 131 4.94 -0.67 13.86
CA LYS A 131 5.07 -1.76 14.83
C LYS A 131 3.72 -2.18 15.42
N THR A 132 2.65 -1.54 14.99
CA THR A 132 1.29 -1.72 15.51
C THR A 132 0.29 -1.67 14.36
N ALA A 133 -0.84 -2.34 14.53
CA ALA A 133 -1.97 -2.24 13.63
C ALA A 133 -3.17 -1.63 14.37
N SER A 134 -4.13 -1.06 13.64
CA SER A 134 -5.31 -0.45 14.24
C SER A 134 -6.61 -0.91 13.59
N ARG A 135 -7.11 -2.06 14.07
CA ARG A 135 -8.42 -2.60 13.66
C ARG A 135 -9.54 -1.57 13.79
N THR A 136 -9.54 -0.73 14.82
CA THR A 136 -10.57 0.31 15.03
C THR A 136 -10.46 1.45 14.03
N ALA A 137 -9.24 1.89 13.68
CA ALA A 137 -9.03 2.96 12.72
C ALA A 137 -9.41 2.58 11.28
N THR A 138 -9.59 1.28 10.98
CA THR A 138 -10.16 0.81 9.69
C THR A 138 -11.56 1.37 9.38
N SER A 139 -12.28 1.87 10.40
CA SER A 139 -13.52 2.64 10.20
C SER A 139 -13.35 3.92 9.39
N SER A 140 -12.11 4.39 9.18
CA SER A 140 -11.78 5.51 8.30
C SER A 140 -11.94 5.16 6.82
N ILE A 141 -11.91 3.87 6.47
CA ILE A 141 -12.08 3.40 5.09
C ILE A 141 -13.57 3.57 4.72
N PRO A 142 -13.88 4.32 3.65
CA PRO A 142 -15.26 4.58 3.27
C PRO A 142 -15.99 3.30 2.84
N SER A 143 -17.24 3.17 3.27
CA SER A 143 -18.13 2.09 2.84
C SER A 143 -18.64 2.34 1.42
N PRO A 144 -18.86 1.30 0.59
CA PRO A 144 -19.53 1.46 -0.71
C PRO A 144 -20.97 2.00 -0.59
N ALA A 145 -21.59 1.91 0.60
CA ALA A 145 -22.92 2.46 0.86
C ALA A 145 -22.90 3.92 1.37
N SER A 146 -21.73 4.56 1.40
CA SER A 146 -21.59 5.94 1.91
C SER A 146 -22.28 6.94 0.98
N SER A 147 -22.92 7.96 1.55
CA SER A 147 -23.38 9.11 0.77
C SER A 147 -22.20 9.90 0.20
N LEU A 148 -22.43 10.70 -0.85
CA LEU A 148 -21.42 11.60 -1.39
C LEU A 148 -20.85 12.55 -0.32
N SER A 149 -21.69 13.05 0.58
CA SER A 149 -21.24 13.92 1.68
C SER A 149 -20.31 13.18 2.65
N ALA A 150 -20.60 11.91 2.97
CA ALA A 150 -19.74 11.10 3.81
C ALA A 150 -18.40 10.77 3.13
N LEU A 151 -18.40 10.49 1.82
CA LEU A 151 -17.18 10.27 1.04
C LEU A 151 -16.29 11.52 1.04
N ILE A 152 -16.88 12.70 0.80
CA ILE A 152 -16.13 13.98 0.83
C ILE A 152 -15.48 14.19 2.20
N THR A 153 -16.21 13.94 3.29
CA THR A 153 -15.66 14.05 4.65
C THR A 153 -14.56 13.03 4.92
N SER A 154 -14.74 11.76 4.53
CA SER A 154 -13.74 10.70 4.71
C SER A 154 -12.41 11.05 4.02
N PHE A 155 -12.44 11.48 2.76
CA PHE A 155 -11.25 11.92 2.04
C PHE A 155 -10.64 13.19 2.65
N SER A 156 -11.47 14.16 3.05
CA SER A 156 -10.98 15.39 3.70
C SER A 156 -10.26 15.09 5.02
N ASN A 157 -10.69 14.08 5.77
CA ASN A 157 -10.01 13.66 7.01
C ASN A 157 -8.61 13.09 6.75
N GLN A 158 -8.35 12.61 5.51
CA GLN A 158 -7.02 12.18 5.05
C GLN A 158 -6.22 13.33 4.39
N GLY A 159 -6.74 14.56 4.42
CA GLY A 159 -6.13 15.71 3.73
C GLY A 159 -6.31 15.69 2.22
N LEU A 160 -7.23 14.88 1.69
CA LEU A 160 -7.51 14.76 0.26
C LEU A 160 -8.70 15.62 -0.14
N SER A 161 -8.58 16.32 -1.27
CA SER A 161 -9.62 17.20 -1.80
C SER A 161 -10.75 16.40 -2.46
N ARG A 162 -11.86 17.09 -2.79
CA ARG A 162 -12.94 16.50 -3.60
C ARG A 162 -12.45 16.04 -4.98
N LYS A 163 -11.47 16.73 -5.55
CA LYS A 163 -10.87 16.34 -6.84
C LYS A 163 -10.11 15.03 -6.69
N ASP A 164 -9.37 14.86 -5.60
CA ASP A 164 -8.66 13.62 -5.29
C ASP A 164 -9.63 12.47 -5.09
N MET A 165 -10.72 12.70 -4.35
CA MET A 165 -11.80 11.71 -4.19
C MET A 165 -12.33 11.23 -5.55
N VAL A 166 -12.65 12.14 -6.47
CA VAL A 166 -13.16 11.77 -7.80
C VAL A 166 -12.10 11.03 -8.61
N ALA A 167 -10.83 11.44 -8.56
CA ALA A 167 -9.76 10.79 -9.31
C ALA A 167 -9.39 9.39 -8.77
N LEU A 168 -9.63 9.14 -7.48
CA LEU A 168 -9.31 7.88 -6.79
C LEU A 168 -10.50 6.92 -6.70
N SER A 169 -11.67 7.28 -7.27
CA SER A 169 -12.89 6.44 -7.29
C SER A 169 -12.94 5.46 -8.45
#